data_AF-A0A9E6FBH4-F1
#
_entry.id   AF-A0A9E6FBH4-F1
#
_cell.length_a   1.000
_cell.length_b   1.000
_cell.length_c   1.000
_cell.angle_alpha   90.00
_cell.angle_beta   90.00
_cell.angle_gamma   90.00
#
_symmetry.space_group_name_H-M   'P 1'
#
loop_
_entity.id
_entity.type
_entity.pdbx_description
1 polymer ?
#
loop_
_entity_poly.entity_id
_entity_poly.type
_entity_poly.pdbx_seq_one_letter_code
_entity_poly.pdbx_strand_id
1 'polypeptide(L)'
;MKSNASKKYKCPICLGNDGVENDDTLLKQDDLVFKDELVTVWINSFWIKGNEGHAIIVPNIHYENIYDLPDKVGHRIFEVSKIMSIALKEVYKCDGITLRQNNEPAGDQHAFHYHLHIFPRYTDDNFNKELTKKSFLSDPDNRIKYVNKLKDYLRNE
;
A
#
# COMPACT_ATOMS: atom_id res chain seq x y z
N MET A 1 -10.04 8.49 -17.77
CA MET A 1 -9.19 8.83 -18.95
C MET A 1 -8.97 7.57 -19.81
N LYS A 2 -8.01 7.50 -20.76
CA LYS A 2 -7.69 6.22 -21.44
C LYS A 2 -6.87 5.34 -20.49
N SER A 3 -7.23 4.06 -20.37
CA SER A 3 -6.50 3.08 -19.55
C SER A 3 -5.09 2.82 -20.08
N ASN A 4 -4.10 2.81 -19.20
CA ASN A 4 -2.72 2.41 -19.49
C ASN A 4 -2.52 0.89 -19.34
N ALA A 5 -3.45 0.20 -18.70
CA ALA A 5 -3.44 -1.26 -18.63
C ALA A 5 -3.64 -1.90 -20.01
N SER A 6 -2.83 -2.93 -20.32
CA SER A 6 -3.02 -3.73 -21.53
C SER A 6 -4.31 -4.56 -21.46
N LYS A 7 -4.86 -5.00 -22.61
CA LYS A 7 -6.04 -5.89 -22.62
C LYS A 7 -5.85 -7.23 -21.89
N LYS A 8 -4.60 -7.66 -21.68
CA LYS A 8 -4.26 -8.89 -20.97
C LYS A 8 -3.86 -8.65 -19.51
N TYR A 9 -3.89 -7.39 -19.07
CA TYR A 9 -3.52 -7.02 -17.71
C TYR A 9 -4.49 -7.67 -16.72
N LYS A 10 -3.95 -8.44 -15.80
CA LYS A 10 -4.67 -8.88 -14.60
C LYS A 10 -4.21 -7.97 -13.47
N CYS A 11 -5.15 -7.29 -12.83
CA CYS A 11 -4.81 -6.41 -11.73
C CYS A 11 -4.44 -7.24 -10.48
N PRO A 12 -3.20 -7.17 -9.98
CA PRO A 12 -2.79 -7.91 -8.78
C PRO A 12 -3.58 -7.49 -7.54
N ILE A 13 -3.95 -6.20 -7.45
CA ILE A 13 -4.69 -5.66 -6.31
C ILE A 13 -6.15 -6.14 -6.34
N CYS A 14 -6.81 -6.21 -7.51
CA CYS A 14 -8.16 -6.78 -7.60
C CYS A 14 -8.14 -8.25 -7.17
N LEU A 15 -7.20 -9.05 -7.67
CA LEU A 15 -7.04 -10.44 -7.26
C LEU A 15 -6.89 -10.56 -5.74
N GLY A 16 -6.05 -9.72 -5.12
CA GLY A 16 -5.86 -9.70 -3.67
C GLY A 16 -7.12 -9.30 -2.90
N ASN A 17 -7.83 -8.27 -3.37
CA ASN A 17 -9.09 -7.83 -2.77
C ASN A 17 -10.19 -8.89 -2.85
N ASP A 18 -10.18 -9.71 -3.91
CA ASP A 18 -11.10 -10.82 -4.17
C ASP A 18 -10.71 -12.11 -3.43
N GLY A 19 -9.63 -12.10 -2.65
CA GLY A 19 -9.17 -13.26 -1.89
C GLY A 19 -8.33 -14.25 -2.68
N VAL A 20 -7.93 -13.93 -3.91
CA VAL A 20 -7.14 -14.80 -4.76
C VAL A 20 -5.66 -14.70 -4.38
N GLU A 21 -5.04 -15.84 -4.08
CA GLU A 21 -3.59 -15.92 -3.84
C GLU A 21 -2.89 -16.76 -4.89
N ASN A 22 -2.07 -16.11 -5.71
CA ASN A 22 -1.24 -16.76 -6.71
C ASN A 22 -0.03 -15.87 -7.04
N ASP A 23 0.84 -16.36 -7.92
CA ASP A 23 2.04 -15.63 -8.35
C ASP A 23 1.73 -14.31 -9.08
N ASP A 24 0.53 -14.17 -9.66
CA ASP A 24 0.07 -12.93 -10.30
C ASP A 24 -0.32 -11.84 -9.28
N THR A 25 -0.67 -12.23 -8.05
CA THR A 25 -1.24 -11.31 -7.04
C THR A 25 -0.14 -10.64 -6.20
N LEU A 26 0.89 -11.40 -5.84
CA LEU A 26 2.00 -11.01 -4.95
C LEU A 26 1.59 -10.55 -3.53
N LEU A 27 0.31 -10.30 -3.27
CA LEU A 27 -0.30 -10.13 -1.96
C LEU A 27 -0.74 -11.49 -1.40
N LYS A 28 -0.73 -11.60 -0.07
CA LYS A 28 -1.32 -12.69 0.71
C LYS A 28 -2.42 -12.13 1.58
N GLN A 29 -3.47 -12.91 1.84
CA GLN A 29 -4.57 -12.50 2.72
C GLN A 29 -4.07 -12.16 4.12
N ASP A 30 -3.00 -12.82 4.56
CA ASP A 30 -2.34 -12.50 5.82
C ASP A 30 -1.66 -11.12 5.83
N ASP A 31 -1.45 -10.47 4.68
CA ASP A 31 -0.94 -9.10 4.58
C ASP A 31 -2.02 -8.04 4.88
N LEU A 32 -3.30 -8.44 4.95
CA LEU A 32 -4.41 -7.53 5.19
C LEU A 32 -4.31 -6.97 6.60
N VAL A 33 -4.29 -5.64 6.73
CA VAL A 33 -4.26 -4.94 8.02
C VAL A 33 -5.65 -4.43 8.41
N PHE A 34 -6.34 -3.79 7.47
CA PHE A 34 -7.64 -3.15 7.68
C PHE A 34 -8.49 -3.28 6.42
N LYS A 35 -9.79 -3.42 6.57
CA LYS A 35 -10.75 -3.42 5.45
C LYS A 35 -12.09 -2.87 5.92
N ASP A 36 -12.67 -1.98 5.13
CA ASP A 36 -14.06 -1.54 5.26
C ASP A 36 -14.82 -1.65 3.94
N GLU A 37 -15.98 -1.00 3.82
CA GLU A 37 -16.79 -1.00 2.60
C GLU A 37 -16.08 -0.41 1.37
N LEU A 38 -15.22 0.60 1.54
CA LEU A 38 -14.63 1.35 0.43
C LEU A 38 -13.17 1.02 0.18
N VAL A 39 -12.39 0.71 1.22
CA VAL A 39 -10.93 0.60 1.12
C VAL A 39 -10.38 -0.61 1.88
N THR A 40 -9.23 -1.08 1.43
CA THR A 40 -8.42 -2.10 2.10
C THR A 40 -7.00 -1.58 2.31
N VAL A 41 -6.39 -1.92 3.44
CA VAL A 41 -4.99 -1.65 3.77
C VAL A 41 -4.22 -2.95 3.80
N TRP A 42 -3.14 -3.00 3.04
CA TRP A 42 -2.23 -4.14 2.96
C TRP A 42 -0.82 -3.73 3.39
N ILE A 43 -0.05 -4.64 3.97
CA ILE A 43 1.42 -4.51 3.95
C ILE A 43 1.91 -4.75 2.53
N ASN A 44 2.69 -3.82 1.97
CA ASN A 44 3.15 -3.94 0.60
C ASN A 44 4.16 -5.10 0.45
N SER A 45 4.10 -5.80 -0.69
CA SER A 45 5.00 -6.89 -1.05
C SER A 45 6.36 -6.42 -1.53
N PHE A 46 6.46 -5.21 -2.08
CA PHE A 46 7.72 -4.66 -2.58
C PHE A 46 8.27 -3.63 -1.62
N TRP A 47 9.38 -3.94 -0.95
CA TRP A 47 9.98 -3.05 0.04
C TRP A 47 11.06 -2.15 -0.54
N ILE A 48 11.19 -0.98 0.09
CA ILE A 48 12.32 -0.08 -0.05
C ILE A 48 13.21 -0.31 1.17
N LYS A 49 14.52 -0.42 0.94
CA LYS A 49 15.49 -0.70 2.00
C LYS A 49 15.39 0.35 3.12
N GLY A 50 15.34 -0.10 4.37
CA GLY A 50 15.22 0.76 5.55
C GLY A 50 13.81 1.30 5.81
N ASN A 51 12.82 0.88 5.01
CA ASN A 51 11.42 1.29 5.10
C ASN A 51 10.50 0.05 4.92
N GLU A 52 10.94 -1.09 5.45
CA GLU A 52 10.23 -2.36 5.43
C GLU A 52 8.91 -2.28 6.21
N GLY A 53 7.90 -3.04 5.79
CA GLY A 53 6.60 -3.05 6.46
C GLY A 53 5.75 -1.81 6.21
N HIS A 54 6.09 -1.00 5.21
CA HIS A 54 5.19 0.07 4.74
C HIS A 54 3.89 -0.52 4.19
N ALA A 55 2.82 0.26 4.34
CA ALA A 55 1.49 -0.14 3.93
C ALA A 55 1.08 0.53 2.61
N ILE A 56 0.10 -0.06 1.94
CA ILE A 56 -0.65 0.57 0.86
C ILE A 56 -2.14 0.61 1.22
N ILE A 57 -2.78 1.73 0.91
CA ILE A 57 -4.24 1.86 0.95
C ILE A 57 -4.75 1.80 -0.48
N VAL A 58 -5.69 0.90 -0.73
CA VAL A 58 -6.30 0.70 -2.04
C VAL A 58 -7.82 0.82 -1.94
N PRO A 59 -8.51 1.37 -2.94
CA PRO A 59 -9.95 1.22 -3.04
C PRO A 59 -10.29 -0.26 -3.30
N ASN A 60 -11.42 -0.71 -2.76
CA ASN A 60 -11.93 -2.07 -3.00
C ASN A 60 -12.35 -2.25 -4.46
N ILE A 61 -12.97 -1.22 -5.03
CA ILE A 61 -13.33 -1.14 -6.46
C ILE A 61 -12.09 -0.70 -7.26
N HIS A 62 -11.96 -1.25 -8.46
CA HIS A 62 -10.89 -0.89 -9.39
C HIS A 62 -11.04 0.53 -9.92
N TYR A 63 -10.08 1.38 -9.57
CA TYR A 63 -9.84 2.66 -10.21
C TYR A 63 -8.38 2.68 -10.62
N GLU A 64 -8.06 2.96 -11.88
CA GLU A 64 -6.67 2.84 -12.36
C GLU A 64 -5.74 3.82 -11.65
N ASN A 65 -6.18 5.07 -11.47
CA ASN A 65 -5.37 6.18 -10.99
C ASN A 65 -6.25 7.25 -10.32
N ILE A 66 -5.67 8.38 -9.92
CA ILE A 66 -6.36 9.46 -9.20
C ILE A 66 -7.46 10.13 -10.02
N TYR A 67 -7.36 10.14 -11.35
CA TYR A 67 -8.23 10.95 -12.21
C TYR A 67 -9.67 10.42 -12.27
N ASP A 68 -9.83 9.11 -12.09
CA ASP A 68 -11.11 8.43 -12.14
C ASP A 68 -11.60 8.02 -10.72
N LEU A 69 -10.90 8.46 -9.66
CA LEU A 69 -11.22 8.13 -8.28
C LEU A 69 -12.37 9.01 -7.75
N PRO A 70 -13.50 8.44 -7.29
CA PRO A 70 -14.61 9.24 -6.77
C PRO A 70 -14.26 9.94 -5.46
N ASP A 71 -14.76 11.17 -5.26
CA ASP A 71 -14.50 11.98 -4.06
C ASP A 71 -14.76 11.24 -2.75
N LYS A 72 -15.89 10.51 -2.65
CA LYS A 72 -16.22 9.70 -1.45
C LYS A 72 -15.11 8.71 -1.10
N VAL A 73 -14.54 8.07 -2.12
CA VAL A 73 -13.46 7.08 -1.96
C VAL A 73 -12.14 7.79 -1.62
N GLY A 74 -11.82 8.89 -2.31
CA GLY A 74 -10.65 9.71 -2.03
C GLY A 74 -10.62 10.25 -0.59
N HIS A 75 -11.75 10.77 -0.09
CA HIS A 75 -11.89 11.20 1.29
C HIS A 75 -11.60 10.06 2.27
N ARG A 76 -12.19 8.88 2.04
CA ARG A 76 -11.98 7.73 2.91
C ARG A 76 -10.54 7.23 2.90
N ILE A 77 -9.90 7.21 1.73
CA ILE A 77 -8.46 6.88 1.61
C ILE A 77 -7.63 7.84 2.45
N PHE A 78 -7.89 9.14 2.39
CA PHE A 78 -7.11 10.11 3.15
C PHE A 78 -7.35 9.99 4.67
N GLU A 79 -8.60 9.77 5.09
CA GLU A 79 -8.95 9.49 6.49
C GLU A 79 -8.20 8.26 7.03
N VAL A 80 -8.25 7.14 6.30
CA VAL A 80 -7.53 5.91 6.66
C VAL A 80 -6.01 6.15 6.61
N SER A 81 -5.51 7.00 5.71
CA SER A 81 -4.09 7.34 5.67
C SER A 81 -3.61 8.05 6.93
N LYS A 82 -4.44 8.93 7.52
CA LYS A 82 -4.16 9.56 8.80
C LYS A 82 -4.13 8.53 9.93
N ILE A 83 -5.13 7.65 10.01
CA ILE A 83 -5.21 6.57 11.02
C ILE A 83 -3.96 5.69 10.95
N MET A 84 -3.63 5.21 9.74
CA MET A 84 -2.47 4.36 9.53
C MET A 84 -1.15 5.09 9.80
N SER A 85 -1.03 6.37 9.44
CA SER A 85 0.18 7.15 9.72
C SER A 85 0.46 7.25 11.23
N ILE A 86 -0.58 7.45 12.04
CA ILE A 86 -0.48 7.45 13.51
C ILE A 86 -0.09 6.06 14.01
N ALA A 87 -0.78 5.02 13.53
CA ALA A 87 -0.47 3.63 13.90
C ALA A 87 1.00 3.28 13.60
N LEU A 88 1.49 3.55 12.39
CA LEU A 88 2.89 3.32 12.02
C LEU A 88 3.87 4.10 12.92
N LYS A 89 3.59 5.37 13.22
CA LYS A 89 4.41 6.16 14.17
C LYS A 89 4.47 5.48 15.53
N GLU A 90 3.34 5.03 16.05
CA GLU A 90 3.26 4.43 17.38
C GLU A 90 3.88 3.03 17.45
N VAL A 91 3.63 2.17 16.48
CA VAL A 91 4.07 0.76 16.57
C VAL A 91 5.46 0.52 16.01
N TYR A 92 5.93 1.34 15.07
CA TYR A 92 7.25 1.20 14.47
C TYR A 92 8.27 2.18 15.05
N LYS A 93 7.81 3.13 15.88
CA LYS A 93 8.64 4.19 16.48
C LYS A 93 9.49 4.90 15.43
N CYS A 94 8.87 5.19 14.29
CA CYS A 94 9.52 5.92 13.20
C CYS A 94 9.54 7.43 13.47
N ASP A 95 10.49 8.13 12.87
CA ASP A 95 10.71 9.56 13.06
C ASP A 95 9.73 10.40 12.23
N GLY A 96 9.24 9.87 11.11
CA GLY A 96 8.27 10.53 10.25
C GLY A 96 7.48 9.57 9.37
N ILE A 97 6.64 10.14 8.50
CA ILE A 97 5.85 9.40 7.52
C ILE A 97 6.03 10.03 6.15
N THR A 98 6.08 9.22 5.10
CA THR A 98 5.94 9.68 3.71
C THR A 98 4.73 9.03 3.07
N LEU A 99 3.84 9.86 2.54
CA LEU A 99 2.75 9.43 1.68
C LEU A 99 3.19 9.58 0.22
N ARG A 100 3.08 8.52 -0.58
CA ARG A 100 3.42 8.56 -2.01
C ARG A 100 2.33 7.90 -2.83
N GLN A 101 1.90 8.57 -3.88
CA GLN A 101 0.91 8.08 -4.83
C GLN A 101 1.37 8.46 -6.24
N ASN A 102 1.31 7.49 -7.14
CA ASN A 102 1.83 7.60 -8.51
C ASN A 102 0.68 7.40 -9.51
N ASN A 103 0.69 8.15 -10.60
CA ASN A 103 -0.31 8.06 -11.65
C ASN A 103 0.38 7.89 -13.00
N GLU A 104 -0.01 6.83 -13.73
CA GLU A 104 0.47 6.50 -15.07
C GLU A 104 1.98 6.17 -15.13
N PRO A 105 2.47 5.60 -16.25
CA PRO A 105 3.88 5.20 -16.35
C PRO A 105 4.88 6.35 -16.12
N ALA A 106 4.55 7.56 -16.58
CA ALA A 106 5.41 8.73 -16.38
C ALA A 106 5.49 9.17 -14.91
N GLY A 107 4.46 8.87 -14.11
CA GLY A 107 4.45 9.07 -12.67
C GLY A 107 5.03 7.89 -11.87
N ASP A 108 5.64 6.90 -12.53
CA ASP A 108 6.22 5.69 -11.91
C ASP A 108 5.15 4.77 -11.29
N GLN A 109 3.95 4.72 -11.89
CA GLN A 109 2.91 3.75 -11.53
C GLN A 109 3.12 2.43 -12.27
N HIS A 110 3.27 1.32 -11.53
CA HIS A 110 3.47 -0.02 -12.10
C HIS A 110 2.26 -0.95 -11.92
N ALA A 111 1.49 -0.78 -10.84
CA ALA A 111 0.20 -1.43 -10.67
C ALA A 111 -0.90 -0.43 -11.02
N PHE A 112 -1.63 -0.70 -12.10
CA PHE A 112 -2.72 0.12 -12.64
C PHE A 112 -4.02 -0.06 -11.84
N HIS A 113 -3.91 0.11 -10.53
CA HIS A 113 -5.00 0.24 -9.57
C HIS A 113 -4.51 1.24 -8.53
N TYR A 114 -5.30 2.24 -8.21
CA TYR A 114 -4.92 3.32 -7.31
C TYR A 114 -4.41 2.75 -6.00
N HIS A 115 -3.22 3.18 -5.57
CA HIS A 115 -2.70 2.78 -4.28
C HIS A 115 -1.89 3.92 -3.68
N LEU A 116 -2.19 4.26 -2.43
CA LEU A 116 -1.47 5.24 -1.64
C LEU A 116 -0.50 4.51 -0.73
N HIS A 117 0.80 4.71 -0.94
CA HIS A 117 1.83 4.17 -0.06
C HIS A 117 1.99 5.01 1.20
N ILE A 118 2.24 4.36 2.34
CA ILE A 118 2.52 4.97 3.64
C ILE A 118 3.83 4.39 4.17
N PHE A 119 4.91 5.13 3.98
CA PHE A 119 6.26 4.72 4.40
C PHE A 119 6.57 5.22 5.81
N PRO A 120 6.99 4.33 6.74
CA PRO A 120 7.64 4.75 7.97
C PRO A 120 9.03 5.30 7.65
N ARG A 121 9.36 6.48 8.14
CA ARG A 121 10.62 7.17 7.85
C ARG A 121 11.50 7.25 9.09
N TYR A 122 12.80 7.07 8.91
CA TYR A 122 13.78 7.18 9.98
C TYR A 122 14.85 8.21 9.60
N THR A 123 15.42 8.86 10.61
CA THR A 123 16.54 9.77 10.42
C THR A 123 17.67 9.04 9.70
N ASP A 124 18.21 9.64 8.63
CA ASP A 124 19.25 9.07 7.78
C ASP A 124 18.91 7.72 7.08
N ASP A 125 17.63 7.41 6.89
CA ASP A 125 17.17 6.20 6.19
C ASP A 125 17.52 6.16 4.69
N ASN A 126 18.08 7.24 4.15
CA ASN A 126 18.42 7.39 2.73
C ASN A 126 17.24 7.12 1.78
N PHE A 127 15.99 7.29 2.22
CA PHE A 127 14.80 6.87 1.47
C PHE A 127 14.79 7.34 0.02
N ASN A 128 15.04 8.63 -0.25
CA ASN A 128 15.03 9.15 -1.62
C ASN A 128 16.10 8.51 -2.52
N LYS A 129 17.25 8.12 -1.95
CA LYS A 129 18.32 7.42 -2.67
C LYS A 129 18.00 5.93 -2.85
N GLU A 130 17.36 5.29 -1.87
CA GLU A 130 16.96 3.89 -2.00
C GLU A 130 15.72 3.73 -2.90
N LEU A 131 14.85 4.74 -2.96
CA LEU A 131 13.64 4.77 -3.80
C LEU A 131 13.98 4.83 -5.30
N THR A 132 15.11 5.45 -5.68
CA THR A 132 15.60 5.43 -7.06
C THR A 132 16.23 4.09 -7.44
N LYS A 133 16.51 3.24 -6.46
CA LYS A 133 16.87 1.85 -6.71
C LYS A 133 15.60 1.01 -6.82
N LYS A 134 15.72 -0.14 -7.48
CA LYS A 134 14.58 -1.05 -7.62
C LYS A 134 14.18 -1.59 -6.23
N SER A 135 12.89 -1.48 -5.90
CA SER A 135 12.31 -2.17 -4.75
C SER A 135 12.56 -3.68 -4.83
N PHE A 136 12.57 -4.37 -3.69
CA PHE A 136 12.74 -5.82 -3.63
C PHE A 136 11.47 -6.50 -3.15
N LEU A 137 11.17 -7.68 -3.70
CA LEU A 137 10.05 -8.50 -3.23
C LEU A 137 10.40 -9.06 -1.85
N SER A 138 9.56 -8.79 -0.85
CA SER A 138 9.70 -9.32 0.50
C SER A 138 9.24 -10.77 0.58
N ASP A 139 9.82 -11.54 1.50
CA ASP A 139 9.27 -12.82 1.93
C ASP A 139 7.93 -12.59 2.67
N PRO A 140 6.82 -13.28 2.29
CA PRO A 140 5.55 -13.22 3.00
C PRO A 140 5.64 -13.39 4.51
N ASP A 141 6.46 -14.32 5.00
CA ASP A 141 6.57 -14.60 6.43
C ASP A 141 7.14 -13.40 7.20
N ASN A 142 8.00 -12.61 6.54
CA ASN A 142 8.56 -11.39 7.11
C ASN A 142 7.55 -10.24 7.22
N ARG A 143 6.43 -10.30 6.48
CA ARG A 143 5.37 -9.28 6.51
C ARG A 143 4.46 -9.43 7.74
N ILE A 144 4.25 -10.65 8.24
CA ILE A 144 3.30 -10.98 9.31
C ILE A 144 3.54 -10.18 10.59
N LYS A 145 4.80 -9.97 10.98
CA LYS A 145 5.14 -9.18 12.18
C LYS A 145 4.63 -7.73 12.11
N TYR A 146 4.60 -7.15 10.90
CA TYR A 146 4.13 -5.78 10.67
C TYR A 146 2.61 -5.73 10.69
N VAL A 147 1.96 -6.72 10.08
CA VAL A 147 0.50 -6.89 10.11
C VAL A 147 0.00 -6.99 11.54
N ASN A 148 0.58 -7.88 12.34
CA ASN A 148 0.16 -8.10 13.72
C ASN A 148 0.29 -6.84 14.57
N LYS A 149 1.43 -6.14 14.49
CA LYS A 149 1.63 -4.87 15.20
C LYS A 149 0.53 -3.85 14.89
N LEU A 150 0.19 -3.68 13.62
CA LEU A 150 -0.83 -2.72 13.21
C LEU A 150 -2.24 -3.16 13.60
N LYS A 151 -2.58 -4.45 13.41
CA LYS A 151 -3.88 -5.00 13.84
C LYS A 151 -4.08 -4.86 15.35
N ASP A 152 -3.05 -5.15 16.12
CA ASP A 152 -3.11 -5.04 17.58
C ASP A 152 -3.28 -3.60 18.03
N TYR A 153 -2.63 -2.63 17.38
CA TYR A 153 -2.87 -1.21 17.64
C TYR A 153 -4.31 -0.81 17.32
N LEU A 154 -4.82 -1.15 16.14
CA LEU A 154 -6.16 -0.78 15.68
C LEU A 154 -7.30 -1.44 16.49
N ARG A 155 -7.03 -2.53 17.21
CA ARG A 155 -8.03 -3.19 18.09
C ARG A 155 -8.15 -2.54 19.46
N ASN A 156 -7.16 -1.76 19.87
CA ASN A 156 -7.04 -1.20 21.22
C ASN A 156 -7.35 0.31 21.29
N GLU A 157 -7.71 0.92 20.16
CA GLU A 157 -8.19 2.31 20.01
C GLU A 157 -9.70 2.32 19.73
#